data_AF-A0AAD2G8L7-F1
#
_entry.id   AF-A0AAD2G8L7-F1
#
_cell.length_a   1.000
_cell.length_b   1.000
_cell.length_c   1.000
_cell.angle_alpha   90.00
_cell.angle_beta   90.00
_cell.angle_gamma   90.00
#
_symmetry.space_group_name_H-M   'P 1'
#
loop_
_entity.id
_entity.type
_entity.pdbx_description
1 polymer ?
#
loop_
_entity_poly.entity_id
_entity_poly.type
_entity_poly.pdbx_seq_one_letter_code
_entity_poly.pdbx_strand_id
1 'polypeptide(L)'
;MTVSKQSRSPRNRRGISFCCSALSLICFFHSHKHYALAFSARRPFQLQHLDHIVLTFPEDINPMMEFYTEILGCTIDSPEDIGRLNGRLTHLRAGPNTMIDLMKRDDDEDSDDATDNDDEGHRSSPSSSSAAAVDHFCLRIDPYDQGELEDYLQSKGIEIQSSGMRKGAEGVGPSIYIQDPEGNTVELKGPAMEKQSNDENQKEEKGTPSHNIHEPTATATTRPKDDYHDDSDQTKVPVTPCTRICRYNADFFGGQVCIGCFREGFEVGTWASMSPFEKYMGLLDAIDRCNESSIPLDGAISLEELQRQADYWKNLSLAEG
;
A
#
# COMPACT_ATOMS: atom_id res chain seq x y z
N MET A 1 -23.72 -20.07 79.23
CA MET A 1 -22.92 -18.94 79.74
C MET A 1 -23.03 -17.82 78.72
N THR A 2 -24.02 -16.91 78.79
CA THR A 2 -23.89 -15.55 79.39
C THR A 2 -22.52 -14.93 79.06
N VAL A 3 -22.40 -13.80 78.35
CA VAL A 3 -22.84 -12.46 78.76
C VAL A 3 -22.95 -11.51 77.53
N SER A 4 -23.88 -10.58 77.65
CA SER A 4 -24.29 -9.48 76.76
C SER A 4 -23.43 -8.21 76.93
N LYS A 5 -23.49 -7.26 75.96
CA LYS A 5 -23.75 -5.80 76.14
C LYS A 5 -23.33 -4.99 74.88
N GLN A 6 -24.24 -4.33 74.15
CA GLN A 6 -24.83 -2.97 74.38
C GLN A 6 -23.77 -1.85 74.37
N SER A 7 -23.73 -0.94 73.38
CA SER A 7 -24.61 0.22 73.07
C SER A 7 -24.03 1.57 73.54
N ARG A 8 -24.24 2.63 72.74
CA ARG A 8 -24.36 4.10 73.02
C ARG A 8 -23.34 5.03 72.33
N SER A 9 -23.79 5.66 71.23
CA SER A 9 -24.10 7.10 71.00
C SER A 9 -23.20 8.25 71.57
N PRO A 10 -23.41 9.54 71.19
CA PRO A 10 -22.56 10.28 70.25
C PRO A 10 -21.99 11.59 70.84
N ARG A 11 -21.01 12.24 70.18
CA ARG A 11 -20.71 13.67 70.45
C ARG A 11 -20.27 14.47 69.21
N ASN A 12 -21.19 15.35 68.86
CA ASN A 12 -21.12 16.63 68.16
C ASN A 12 -19.86 17.48 68.48
N ARG A 13 -19.23 18.09 67.47
CA ARG A 13 -18.57 19.41 67.59
C ARG A 13 -18.59 20.17 66.26
N ARG A 14 -18.99 21.43 66.38
CA ARG A 14 -19.22 22.46 65.37
C ARG A 14 -17.92 23.17 64.97
N GLY A 15 -17.97 23.80 63.78
CA GLY A 15 -17.22 25.00 63.42
C GLY A 15 -16.69 24.92 61.99
N ILE A 16 -16.72 25.94 61.12
CA ILE A 16 -17.11 27.34 61.18
C ILE A 16 -17.48 27.72 59.73
N SER A 17 -18.47 28.59 59.59
CA SER A 17 -18.96 29.22 58.36
C SER A 17 -17.90 30.14 57.73
N PHE A 18 -17.76 30.11 56.41
CA PHE A 18 -17.52 31.33 55.62
C PHE A 18 -18.36 31.30 54.35
N CYS A 19 -19.21 32.31 54.26
CA CYS A 19 -20.07 32.66 53.14
C CYS A 19 -19.32 33.73 52.32
N CYS A 20 -19.26 33.60 50.99
CA CYS A 20 -19.14 34.77 50.14
C CYS A 20 -19.68 34.47 48.73
N SER A 21 -20.82 35.09 48.43
CA SER A 21 -21.47 35.17 47.12
C SER A 21 -20.71 36.11 46.19
N ALA A 22 -20.64 35.82 44.88
CA ALA A 22 -20.62 36.84 43.83
C ALA A 22 -20.90 36.26 42.43
N LEU A 23 -22.07 36.64 41.91
CA LEU A 23 -22.52 36.88 40.54
C LEU A 23 -21.76 36.33 39.31
N SER A 24 -22.59 35.75 38.43
CA SER A 24 -22.51 35.63 36.97
C SER A 24 -21.54 36.55 36.23
N LEU A 25 -20.77 35.96 35.32
CA LEU A 25 -20.58 36.54 33.98
C LEU A 25 -20.55 35.42 32.94
N ILE A 26 -21.50 35.48 32.01
CA ILE A 26 -21.52 34.69 30.78
C ILE A 26 -20.41 35.25 29.90
N CYS A 27 -19.42 34.43 29.58
CA CYS A 27 -18.53 34.66 28.44
C CYS A 27 -18.57 33.42 27.55
N PHE A 28 -19.33 33.53 26.46
CA PHE A 28 -19.19 32.65 25.32
C PHE A 28 -17.83 32.91 24.68
N PHE A 29 -16.91 31.95 24.78
CA PHE A 29 -15.84 31.78 23.80
C PHE A 29 -15.83 30.33 23.36
N HIS A 30 -16.17 30.14 22.09
CA HIS A 30 -15.94 28.91 21.34
C HIS A 30 -14.43 28.64 21.24
N SER A 31 -14.10 27.35 21.10
CA SER A 31 -12.78 26.80 20.79
C SER A 31 -11.86 26.68 22.01
N HIS A 32 -11.58 25.45 22.43
CA HIS A 32 -10.23 24.88 22.38
C HIS A 32 -10.28 23.39 22.72
N LYS A 33 -10.02 22.57 21.68
CA LYS A 33 -9.39 21.25 21.71
C LYS A 33 -9.06 20.68 23.10
N HIS A 34 -9.84 19.71 23.57
CA HIS A 34 -9.36 18.82 24.63
C HIS A 34 -8.41 17.80 24.01
N TYR A 35 -7.13 18.16 23.89
CA TYR A 35 -6.04 17.20 23.77
C TYR A 35 -5.75 16.61 25.16
N ALA A 36 -5.84 15.29 25.21
CA ALA A 36 -5.08 14.37 26.05
C ALA A 36 -4.97 14.69 27.54
N LEU A 37 -5.73 13.95 28.36
CA LEU A 37 -5.18 13.30 29.55
C LEU A 37 -5.93 11.98 29.77
N ALA A 38 -5.37 10.88 29.27
CA ALA A 38 -5.73 9.54 29.70
C ALA A 38 -4.45 8.76 29.94
N PHE A 39 -4.21 8.48 31.22
CA PHE A 39 -3.24 7.57 31.81
C PHE A 39 -2.42 6.74 30.81
N SER A 40 -1.13 7.08 30.64
CA SER A 40 -0.17 6.23 29.92
C SER A 40 0.11 5.00 30.79
N ALA A 41 -0.77 4.00 30.70
CA ALA A 41 -0.29 2.64 30.84
C ALA A 41 0.78 2.48 29.76
N ARG A 42 2.04 2.27 30.15
CA ARG A 42 3.13 2.03 29.20
C ARG A 42 2.70 0.84 28.34
N ARG A 43 2.32 1.10 27.10
CA ARG A 43 2.02 0.04 26.14
C ARG A 43 3.35 -0.71 25.93
N PRO A 44 3.43 -2.01 26.19
CA PRO A 44 4.68 -2.76 26.07
C PRO A 44 5.03 -3.07 24.59
N PHE A 45 4.44 -2.34 23.65
CA PHE A 45 4.62 -2.51 22.21
C PHE A 45 4.34 -1.18 21.49
N GLN A 46 4.86 -1.06 20.27
CA GLN A 46 4.62 0.05 19.35
C GLN A 46 4.24 -0.51 17.98
N LEU A 47 3.14 -0.01 17.43
CA LEU A 47 2.72 -0.34 16.06
C LEU A 47 3.73 0.25 15.06
N GLN A 48 4.13 -0.55 14.08
CA GLN A 48 5.05 -0.13 13.01
C GLN A 48 4.27 0.23 11.74
N HIS A 49 3.52 -0.74 11.21
CA HIS A 49 2.70 -0.62 10.00
C HIS A 49 1.61 -1.71 10.00
N LEU A 50 0.77 -1.72 8.96
CA LEU A 50 -0.10 -2.86 8.68
C LEU A 50 0.74 -3.94 7.99
N ASP A 51 0.97 -5.03 8.70
CA ASP A 51 1.81 -6.14 8.25
C ASP A 51 1.09 -7.01 7.21
N HIS A 52 -0.14 -7.46 7.51
CA HIS A 52 -0.95 -8.20 6.56
C HIS A 52 -2.45 -7.97 6.75
N ILE A 53 -3.22 -8.30 5.71
CA ILE A 53 -4.68 -8.39 5.73
C ILE A 53 -5.10 -9.73 5.14
N VAL A 54 -6.07 -10.40 5.76
CA VAL A 54 -6.64 -11.65 5.24
C VAL A 54 -7.95 -11.32 4.51
N LEU A 55 -8.04 -11.73 3.24
CA LEU A 55 -9.25 -11.66 2.43
C LEU A 55 -9.74 -13.06 2.15
N THR A 56 -11.03 -13.27 2.33
CA THR A 56 -11.62 -14.60 2.21
C THR A 56 -12.36 -14.79 0.90
N PHE A 57 -12.19 -15.94 0.27
CA PHE A 57 -12.89 -16.32 -0.97
C PHE A 57 -13.61 -17.67 -0.78
N PRO A 58 -14.71 -17.95 -1.51
CA PRO A 58 -15.56 -19.11 -1.25
C PRO A 58 -14.91 -20.39 -1.75
N GLU A 59 -14.75 -20.52 -3.07
CA GLU A 59 -14.33 -21.76 -3.70
C GLU A 59 -13.13 -21.55 -4.63
N ASP A 60 -13.31 -20.74 -5.67
CA ASP A 60 -12.29 -20.52 -6.70
C ASP A 60 -11.38 -19.35 -6.34
N ILE A 61 -10.09 -19.65 -6.16
CA ILE A 61 -9.07 -18.64 -5.87
C ILE A 61 -8.67 -17.86 -7.12
N ASN A 62 -8.89 -18.40 -8.32
CA ASN A 62 -8.31 -17.85 -9.55
C ASN A 62 -8.72 -16.40 -9.85
N PRO A 63 -10.00 -15.97 -9.67
CA PRO A 63 -10.38 -14.58 -9.89
C PRO A 63 -9.63 -13.63 -8.93
N MET A 64 -9.47 -14.05 -7.67
CA MET A 64 -8.75 -13.27 -6.67
C MET A 64 -7.25 -13.20 -7.00
N MET A 65 -6.65 -14.32 -7.41
CA MET A 65 -5.26 -14.35 -7.87
C MET A 65 -5.06 -13.41 -9.06
N GLU A 66 -5.87 -13.53 -10.11
CA GLU A 66 -5.76 -12.68 -11.31
C GLU A 66 -5.92 -11.20 -10.95
N PHE A 67 -6.90 -10.86 -10.11
CA PHE A 67 -7.09 -9.48 -9.67
C PHE A 67 -5.87 -8.94 -8.91
N TYR A 68 -5.40 -9.65 -7.89
CA TYR A 68 -4.33 -9.15 -7.05
C TYR A 68 -2.95 -9.20 -7.73
N THR A 69 -2.65 -10.22 -8.54
CA THR A 69 -1.34 -10.35 -9.21
C THR A 69 -1.29 -9.65 -10.57
N GLU A 70 -2.27 -9.88 -11.44
CA GLU A 70 -2.22 -9.40 -12.84
C GLU A 70 -2.75 -7.98 -13.01
N ILE A 71 -3.69 -7.55 -12.16
CA ILE A 71 -4.26 -6.20 -12.21
C ILE A 71 -3.58 -5.28 -11.20
N LEU A 72 -3.47 -5.68 -9.93
CA LEU A 72 -2.86 -4.84 -8.91
C LEU A 72 -1.34 -5.02 -8.74
N GLY A 73 -0.75 -6.05 -9.36
CA GLY A 73 0.70 -6.23 -9.37
C GLY A 73 1.29 -6.77 -8.06
N CYS A 74 0.49 -7.39 -7.20
CA CYS A 74 1.00 -8.10 -6.02
C CYS A 74 1.86 -9.28 -6.46
N THR A 75 2.92 -9.59 -5.70
CA THR A 75 3.87 -10.64 -6.05
C THR A 75 3.77 -11.85 -5.13
N ILE A 76 4.27 -12.99 -5.60
CA ILE A 76 4.46 -14.20 -4.80
C ILE A 76 5.96 -14.34 -4.56
N ASP A 77 6.38 -14.43 -3.30
CA ASP A 77 7.80 -14.44 -2.94
C ASP A 77 8.40 -15.84 -3.11
N SER A 78 7.65 -16.90 -2.75
CA SER A 78 8.08 -18.30 -2.87
C SER A 78 6.96 -19.18 -3.44
N PRO A 79 7.26 -20.24 -4.21
CA PRO A 79 6.25 -21.21 -4.64
C PRO A 79 5.48 -21.86 -3.47
N GLU A 80 6.10 -21.92 -2.28
CA GLU A 80 5.46 -22.46 -1.08
C GLU A 80 4.38 -21.54 -0.51
N ASP A 81 4.32 -20.28 -0.95
CA ASP A 81 3.29 -19.33 -0.56
C ASP A 81 1.97 -19.58 -1.28
N ILE A 82 1.93 -20.45 -2.29
CA ILE A 82 0.72 -20.80 -3.04
C ILE A 82 0.08 -22.04 -2.42
N GLY A 83 -1.19 -21.93 -2.01
CA GLY A 83 -1.98 -23.09 -1.59
C GLY A 83 -1.45 -23.78 -0.34
N ARG A 84 -0.92 -23.01 0.62
CA ARG A 84 -0.60 -23.46 1.98
C ARG A 84 -1.85 -23.98 2.67
N LEU A 85 -1.64 -24.75 3.75
CA LEU A 85 -2.72 -25.35 4.54
C LEU A 85 -3.70 -26.16 3.65
N ASN A 86 -3.16 -27.03 2.78
CA ASN A 86 -3.92 -27.85 1.84
C ASN A 86 -4.73 -27.05 0.80
N GLY A 87 -4.14 -26.02 0.21
CA GLY A 87 -4.77 -25.22 -0.83
C GLY A 87 -5.64 -24.07 -0.30
N ARG A 88 -5.58 -23.80 1.00
CA ARG A 88 -6.50 -22.86 1.68
C ARG A 88 -5.93 -21.47 1.86
N LEU A 89 -4.61 -21.31 1.87
CA LEU A 89 -3.97 -20.04 2.17
C LEU A 89 -2.94 -19.73 1.08
N THR A 90 -3.04 -18.55 0.48
CA THR A 90 -2.02 -18.04 -0.43
C THR A 90 -1.54 -16.67 0.05
N HIS A 91 -0.23 -16.49 0.18
CA HIS A 91 0.36 -15.22 0.58
C HIS A 91 0.75 -14.39 -0.64
N LEU A 92 0.29 -13.14 -0.68
CA LEU A 92 0.68 -12.17 -1.71
C LEU A 92 1.38 -10.96 -1.07
N ARG A 93 2.40 -10.44 -1.73
CA ARG A 93 3.14 -9.24 -1.34
C ARG A 93 2.52 -8.01 -1.98
N ALA A 94 2.10 -7.04 -1.17
CA ALA A 94 1.54 -5.76 -1.60
C ALA A 94 2.49 -4.62 -1.19
N GLY A 95 3.57 -4.46 -1.95
CA GLY A 95 4.68 -3.58 -1.56
C GLY A 95 5.59 -4.23 -0.51
N PRO A 96 6.63 -3.52 -0.01
CA PRO A 96 7.72 -4.15 0.74
C PRO A 96 7.33 -4.66 2.14
N ASN A 97 6.35 -4.02 2.78
CA ASN A 97 6.03 -4.22 4.21
C ASN A 97 4.60 -4.71 4.46
N THR A 98 3.85 -5.05 3.40
CA THR A 98 2.46 -5.47 3.55
C THR A 98 2.18 -6.74 2.75
N MET A 99 1.42 -7.65 3.34
CA MET A 99 0.91 -8.86 2.69
C MET A 99 -0.61 -8.83 2.56
N ILE A 100 -1.11 -9.47 1.51
CA ILE A 100 -2.52 -9.81 1.33
C ILE A 100 -2.60 -11.33 1.30
N ASP A 101 -3.25 -11.88 2.32
CA ASP A 101 -3.43 -13.32 2.48
C ASP A 101 -4.80 -13.71 1.93
N LEU A 102 -4.82 -14.54 0.89
CA LEU A 102 -6.04 -15.09 0.33
C LEU A 102 -6.38 -16.40 1.04
N MET A 103 -7.49 -16.41 1.79
CA MET A 103 -7.92 -17.56 2.57
C MET A 103 -9.25 -18.15 2.09
N LYS A 104 -9.27 -19.44 1.78
CA LYS A 104 -10.51 -20.15 1.43
C LYS A 104 -11.43 -20.19 2.66
N ARG A 105 -12.70 -19.81 2.49
CA ARG A 105 -13.76 -19.94 3.49
C ARG A 105 -14.01 -21.42 3.79
N ASP A 106 -14.29 -21.73 5.05
CA ASP A 106 -14.78 -23.05 5.43
C ASP A 106 -16.23 -23.20 4.93
N ASP A 107 -16.49 -24.29 4.20
CA ASP A 107 -17.82 -24.65 3.71
C ASP A 107 -18.70 -25.30 4.81
N ASP A 108 -18.29 -25.19 6.08
CA ASP A 108 -18.82 -26.00 7.18
C ASP A 108 -20.15 -25.47 7.71
N GLU A 109 -21.26 -25.90 7.09
CA GLU A 109 -22.51 -26.15 7.81
C GLU A 109 -22.54 -27.57 8.45
N ASP A 110 -21.62 -28.49 8.12
CA ASP A 110 -21.75 -29.93 8.45
C ASP A 110 -20.46 -30.66 8.95
N SER A 111 -19.43 -29.99 9.49
CA SER A 111 -18.25 -30.70 10.05
C SER A 111 -18.35 -30.94 11.58
N ASP A 112 -18.98 -32.05 11.96
CA ASP A 112 -18.93 -32.62 13.33
C ASP A 112 -17.58 -33.33 13.62
N ASP A 113 -16.51 -33.05 12.87
CA ASP A 113 -15.19 -33.65 13.06
C ASP A 113 -14.23 -32.66 13.71
N ALA A 114 -14.50 -32.36 14.97
CA ALA A 114 -13.50 -31.83 15.90
C ALA A 114 -12.51 -32.94 16.26
N THR A 115 -11.65 -33.32 15.32
CA THR A 115 -10.40 -34.01 15.66
C THR A 115 -9.30 -32.97 15.78
N ASP A 116 -9.11 -32.54 17.04
CA ASP A 116 -7.93 -31.85 17.55
C ASP A 116 -6.65 -32.49 16.99
N ASN A 117 -5.92 -31.76 16.14
CA ASN A 117 -4.45 -31.76 16.12
C ASN A 117 -3.96 -30.35 15.70
N ASP A 118 -3.59 -29.59 16.72
CA ASP A 118 -2.32 -28.87 16.86
C ASP A 118 -1.98 -27.71 15.91
N ASP A 119 -2.00 -26.51 16.51
CA ASP A 119 -1.06 -25.39 16.28
C ASP A 119 -1.07 -24.78 14.86
N GLU A 120 -2.02 -23.86 14.60
CA GLU A 120 -1.89 -22.62 13.81
C GLU A 120 -3.29 -22.06 13.49
N GLY A 121 -3.79 -21.17 14.36
CA GLY A 121 -4.71 -20.08 13.98
C GLY A 121 -6.08 -20.38 13.34
N HIS A 122 -6.55 -21.62 13.26
CA HIS A 122 -7.82 -21.94 12.60
C HIS A 122 -9.00 -21.25 13.29
N ARG A 123 -9.60 -20.27 12.62
CA ARG A 123 -10.82 -19.59 13.08
C ARG A 123 -11.89 -19.73 12.02
N SER A 124 -13.01 -20.31 12.41
CA SER A 124 -14.24 -20.37 11.64
C SER A 124 -14.60 -18.98 11.10
N SER A 125 -14.79 -18.88 9.78
CA SER A 125 -15.19 -17.65 9.11
C SER A 125 -16.57 -17.20 9.63
N PRO A 126 -16.79 -15.90 9.89
CA PRO A 126 -18.11 -15.41 10.29
C PRO A 126 -19.15 -15.70 9.18
N SER A 127 -20.30 -16.23 9.59
CA SER A 127 -21.40 -16.65 8.72
C SER A 127 -21.92 -15.51 7.83
N SER A 128 -21.97 -15.77 6.52
CA SER A 128 -22.98 -15.38 5.51
C SER A 128 -23.84 -14.10 5.69
N SER A 129 -23.34 -13.03 6.31
CA SER A 129 -23.89 -11.70 6.10
C SER A 129 -23.30 -11.13 4.82
N SER A 130 -24.14 -10.73 3.87
CA SER A 130 -23.77 -10.14 2.56
C SER A 130 -23.04 -8.79 2.63
N ALA A 131 -22.51 -8.41 3.80
CA ALA A 131 -21.69 -7.24 4.00
C ALA A 131 -20.23 -7.68 4.06
N ALA A 132 -19.35 -7.00 3.32
CA ALA A 132 -17.92 -7.25 3.39
C ALA A 132 -17.43 -7.16 4.85
N ALA A 133 -16.53 -8.05 5.24
CA ALA A 133 -15.98 -8.08 6.61
C ALA A 133 -15.20 -6.80 6.94
N VAL A 134 -14.67 -6.13 5.91
CA VAL A 134 -13.98 -4.85 5.95
C VAL A 134 -14.71 -3.90 5.00
N ASP A 135 -14.92 -2.65 5.41
CA ASP A 135 -15.52 -1.62 4.53
C ASP A 135 -14.63 -1.34 3.32
N HIS A 136 -13.37 -0.98 3.56
CA HIS A 136 -12.31 -0.91 2.56
C HIS A 136 -10.93 -1.05 3.20
N PHE A 137 -9.93 -1.39 2.40
CA PHE A 137 -8.51 -1.24 2.74
C PHE A 137 -7.79 -0.40 1.69
N CYS A 138 -6.69 0.24 2.08
CA CYS A 138 -6.01 1.22 1.23
C CYS A 138 -4.59 0.79 0.90
N LEU A 139 -4.27 0.81 -0.40
CA LEU A 139 -2.94 0.60 -0.95
C LEU A 139 -2.37 1.95 -1.40
N ARG A 140 -1.21 2.31 -0.85
CA ARG A 140 -0.43 3.45 -1.31
C ARG A 140 0.29 3.06 -2.61
N ILE A 141 0.02 3.77 -3.69
CA ILE A 141 0.58 3.47 -5.02
C ILE A 141 1.41 4.63 -5.58
N ASP A 142 2.55 4.33 -6.18
CA ASP A 142 3.37 5.33 -6.86
C ASP A 142 3.99 4.70 -8.12
N PRO A 143 4.03 5.42 -9.26
CA PRO A 143 3.47 6.75 -9.49
C PRO A 143 1.93 6.78 -9.46
N TYR A 144 1.35 7.98 -9.35
CA TYR A 144 -0.10 8.19 -9.46
C TYR A 144 -0.39 9.23 -10.54
N ASP A 145 -0.88 8.77 -11.68
CA ASP A 145 -1.58 9.59 -12.67
C ASP A 145 -3.03 9.12 -12.72
N GLN A 146 -3.98 10.04 -12.50
CA GLN A 146 -5.39 9.67 -12.43
C GLN A 146 -5.92 9.18 -13.78
N GLY A 147 -5.53 9.83 -14.89
CA GLY A 147 -6.03 9.47 -16.21
C GLY A 147 -5.50 8.11 -16.65
N GLU A 148 -4.20 7.88 -16.52
CA GLU A 148 -3.58 6.59 -16.86
C GLU A 148 -4.12 5.45 -16.01
N LEU A 149 -4.37 5.70 -14.71
CA LEU A 149 -4.93 4.69 -13.81
C LEU A 149 -6.39 4.38 -14.15
N GLU A 150 -7.20 5.39 -14.43
CA GLU A 150 -8.60 5.20 -14.84
C GLU A 150 -8.68 4.42 -16.17
N ASP A 151 -7.89 4.80 -17.17
CA ASP A 151 -7.81 4.11 -18.47
C ASP A 151 -7.34 2.66 -18.32
N TYR A 152 -6.32 2.42 -17.50
CA TYR A 152 -5.81 1.07 -17.22
C TYR A 152 -6.89 0.19 -16.58
N LEU A 153 -7.53 0.65 -15.52
CA LEU A 153 -8.57 -0.11 -14.81
C LEU A 153 -9.75 -0.41 -15.72
N GLN A 154 -10.21 0.56 -16.50
CA GLN A 154 -11.28 0.36 -17.48
C GLN A 154 -10.89 -0.64 -18.57
N SER A 155 -9.63 -0.61 -19.05
CA SER A 155 -9.14 -1.56 -20.05
C SER A 155 -9.11 -3.01 -19.53
N LYS A 156 -9.00 -3.18 -18.20
CA LYS A 156 -9.09 -4.46 -17.50
C LYS A 156 -10.52 -4.85 -17.10
N GLY A 157 -11.52 -4.03 -17.47
CA GLY A 157 -12.91 -4.27 -17.14
C GLY A 157 -13.27 -3.99 -15.68
N ILE A 158 -12.43 -3.26 -14.95
CA ILE A 158 -12.68 -2.89 -13.55
C ILE A 158 -13.52 -1.61 -13.47
N GLU A 159 -14.63 -1.69 -12.73
CA GLU A 159 -15.49 -0.55 -12.47
C GLU A 159 -14.93 0.34 -11.35
N ILE A 160 -14.84 1.63 -11.61
CA ILE A 160 -14.43 2.63 -10.63
C ILE A 160 -15.64 3.12 -9.85
N GLN A 161 -15.68 2.81 -8.57
CA GLN A 161 -16.79 3.12 -7.68
C GLN A 161 -16.83 4.62 -7.33
N SER A 162 -15.66 5.19 -7.01
CA SER A 162 -15.53 6.63 -6.78
C SER A 162 -14.07 7.07 -6.85
N SER A 163 -13.84 8.36 -7.05
CA SER A 163 -12.52 8.98 -6.96
C SER A 163 -12.55 10.29 -6.17
N GLY A 164 -11.38 10.77 -5.74
CA GLY A 164 -11.21 12.11 -5.17
C GLY A 164 -10.19 12.18 -4.04
N MET A 165 -10.10 13.33 -3.38
CA MET A 165 -9.13 13.55 -2.32
C MET A 165 -9.55 12.87 -1.03
N ARG A 166 -8.63 12.11 -0.42
CA ARG A 166 -8.83 11.40 0.85
C ARG A 166 -7.66 11.61 1.79
N LYS A 167 -7.96 11.66 3.09
CA LYS A 167 -6.96 11.74 4.15
C LYS A 167 -6.52 10.31 4.50
N GLY A 168 -5.24 10.01 4.30
CA GLY A 168 -4.58 8.77 4.71
C GLY A 168 -3.48 9.01 5.74
N ALA A 169 -2.64 8.00 5.96
CA ALA A 169 -1.53 8.03 6.92
C ALA A 169 -0.49 9.12 6.59
N GLU A 170 -0.19 9.33 5.32
CA GLU A 170 0.79 10.32 4.84
C GLU A 170 0.19 11.74 4.67
N GLY A 171 -1.13 11.89 4.78
CA GLY A 171 -1.82 13.16 4.55
C GLY A 171 -2.96 13.05 3.54
N VAL A 172 -3.35 14.19 2.96
CA VAL A 172 -4.45 14.25 1.99
C VAL A 172 -3.88 14.08 0.58
N GLY A 173 -4.34 13.07 -0.14
CA GLY A 173 -3.90 12.74 -1.50
C GLY A 173 -5.05 12.26 -2.37
N PRO A 174 -4.88 12.13 -3.69
CA PRO A 174 -5.89 11.57 -4.58
C PRO A 174 -6.07 10.07 -4.29
N SER A 175 -7.27 9.57 -4.53
CA SER A 175 -7.64 8.19 -4.33
C SER A 175 -8.69 7.74 -5.35
N ILE A 176 -8.66 6.46 -5.72
CA ILE A 176 -9.69 5.74 -6.50
C ILE A 176 -10.14 4.51 -5.70
N TYR A 177 -11.44 4.22 -5.71
CA TYR A 177 -12.04 3.05 -5.08
C TYR A 177 -12.54 2.09 -6.15
N ILE A 178 -12.13 0.82 -6.03
CA ILE A 178 -12.56 -0.31 -6.88
C ILE A 178 -13.00 -1.47 -5.98
N GLN A 179 -13.62 -2.49 -6.57
CA GLN A 179 -13.95 -3.73 -5.85
C GLN A 179 -13.14 -4.89 -6.41
N ASP A 180 -12.73 -5.80 -5.52
CA ASP A 180 -12.22 -7.10 -5.92
C ASP A 180 -13.38 -8.05 -6.34
N PRO A 181 -13.09 -9.25 -6.86
CA PRO A 181 -14.11 -10.22 -7.26
C PRO A 181 -15.07 -10.66 -6.15
N GLU A 182 -14.67 -10.55 -4.88
CA GLU A 182 -15.49 -10.89 -3.70
C GLU A 182 -16.24 -9.67 -3.12
N GLY A 183 -16.13 -8.50 -3.77
CA GLY A 183 -16.80 -7.27 -3.37
C GLY A 183 -16.10 -6.50 -2.24
N ASN A 184 -14.87 -6.84 -1.87
CA ASN A 184 -14.08 -6.03 -0.95
C ASN A 184 -13.67 -4.73 -1.64
N THR A 185 -13.83 -3.60 -0.96
CA THR A 185 -13.43 -2.31 -1.52
C THR A 185 -11.93 -2.08 -1.33
N VAL A 186 -11.24 -1.78 -2.42
CA VAL A 186 -9.81 -1.43 -2.46
C VAL A 186 -9.66 0.06 -2.79
N GLU A 187 -9.02 0.83 -1.92
CA GLU A 187 -8.62 2.21 -2.17
C GLU A 187 -7.20 2.26 -2.71
N LEU A 188 -7.03 2.70 -3.96
CA LEU A 188 -5.71 3.01 -4.54
C LEU A 188 -5.41 4.49 -4.30
N LYS A 189 -4.35 4.76 -3.52
CA LYS A 189 -4.04 6.10 -3.02
C LYS A 189 -2.70 6.63 -3.52
N GLY A 190 -2.75 7.78 -4.19
CA GLY A 190 -1.58 8.56 -4.59
C GLY A 190 -0.93 9.35 -3.45
N PRO A 191 0.20 10.05 -3.71
CA PRO A 191 0.95 10.77 -2.71
C PRO A 191 0.12 11.85 -2.02
N ALA A 192 0.47 12.15 -0.77
CA ALA A 192 -0.09 13.31 -0.10
C ALA A 192 0.32 14.59 -0.85
N MET A 193 -0.63 15.50 -1.06
CA MET A 193 -0.30 16.81 -1.62
C MET A 193 0.54 17.60 -0.64
N GLU A 194 1.58 18.25 -1.15
CA GLU A 194 2.35 19.19 -0.37
C GLU A 194 1.45 20.31 0.14
N LYS A 195 1.57 20.64 1.43
CA LYS A 195 0.91 21.81 1.99
C LYS A 195 1.58 23.04 1.40
N GLN A 196 0.95 23.65 0.41
CA GLN A 196 1.29 25.03 0.06
C GLN A 196 1.07 25.89 1.31
N SER A 197 2.17 26.41 1.87
CA SER A 197 2.11 27.46 2.88
C SER A 197 1.53 28.70 2.21
N ASN A 198 0.23 28.93 2.40
CA ASN A 198 -0.42 30.14 1.91
C ASN A 198 0.07 31.36 2.72
N ASP A 199 1.07 32.06 2.18
CA ASP A 199 1.12 33.52 2.30
C ASP A 199 0.27 34.11 1.16
N GLU A 200 -0.86 34.67 1.56
CA GLU A 200 -1.63 35.79 0.98
C GLU A 200 -2.02 35.85 -0.52
N ASN A 201 -3.35 35.95 -0.71
CA ASN A 201 -4.08 36.86 -1.61
C ASN A 201 -3.90 36.77 -3.15
N GLN A 202 -4.94 36.28 -3.83
CA GLN A 202 -5.85 37.04 -4.73
C GLN A 202 -6.76 36.06 -5.49
N LYS A 203 -8.07 36.04 -5.21
CA LYS A 203 -9.17 36.75 -5.89
C LYS A 203 -9.49 36.24 -7.30
N GLU A 204 -10.68 35.65 -7.35
CA GLU A 204 -11.58 35.37 -8.47
C GLU A 204 -11.40 36.27 -9.70
N GLU A 205 -11.38 35.68 -10.89
CA GLU A 205 -12.10 36.23 -12.03
C GLU A 205 -12.62 35.12 -12.96
N LYS A 206 -13.94 35.14 -13.14
CA LYS A 206 -14.73 34.32 -14.06
C LYS A 206 -14.63 34.89 -15.47
N GLY A 207 -14.52 34.03 -16.49
CA GLY A 207 -14.83 34.44 -17.87
C GLY A 207 -14.48 33.41 -18.96
N THR A 208 -15.48 32.66 -19.41
CA THR A 208 -15.60 32.05 -20.75
C THR A 208 -17.01 32.41 -21.25
N PRO A 209 -17.40 32.31 -22.55
CA PRO A 209 -16.69 31.70 -23.68
C PRO A 209 -16.81 32.45 -25.04
N SER A 210 -16.10 31.99 -26.08
CA SER A 210 -16.57 32.19 -27.45
C SER A 210 -16.23 31.00 -28.36
N HIS A 211 -17.30 30.53 -29.02
CA HIS A 211 -17.41 29.56 -30.09
C HIS A 211 -16.54 29.90 -31.32
N ASN A 212 -16.04 28.89 -32.06
CA ASN A 212 -16.75 28.38 -33.25
C ASN A 212 -16.14 27.13 -33.89
N ILE A 213 -17.06 26.41 -34.54
CA ILE A 213 -17.01 25.11 -35.21
C ILE A 213 -16.32 25.19 -36.57
N HIS A 214 -15.50 24.19 -36.94
CA HIS A 214 -15.63 23.46 -38.22
C HIS A 214 -14.67 22.26 -38.35
N GLU A 215 -15.26 21.06 -38.43
CA GLU A 215 -14.84 19.95 -39.30
C GLU A 215 -15.72 20.01 -40.59
N PRO A 216 -15.36 19.41 -41.75
CA PRO A 216 -14.98 18.00 -41.87
C PRO A 216 -13.93 17.63 -42.95
N THR A 217 -13.39 16.40 -42.85
CA THR A 217 -13.43 15.33 -43.87
C THR A 217 -12.10 14.57 -44.02
N ALA A 218 -12.23 13.25 -43.92
CA ALA A 218 -11.23 12.23 -44.03
C ALA A 218 -10.40 12.24 -45.33
N THR A 219 -9.15 11.79 -45.23
CA THR A 219 -8.56 10.93 -46.26
C THR A 219 -7.50 10.03 -45.63
N ALA A 220 -7.69 8.73 -45.84
CA ALA A 220 -6.76 7.68 -45.46
C ALA A 220 -5.45 7.83 -46.24
N THR A 221 -4.31 7.68 -45.56
CA THR A 221 -3.07 7.29 -46.23
C THR A 221 -2.22 6.42 -45.32
N THR A 222 -1.68 5.40 -45.95
CA THR A 222 -0.91 4.25 -45.47
C THR A 222 0.30 4.59 -44.59
N ARG A 223 0.50 3.80 -43.51
CA ARG A 223 1.71 3.78 -42.67
C ARG A 223 2.92 3.20 -43.43
N PRO A 224 4.08 3.86 -43.41
CA PRO A 224 5.38 3.20 -43.44
C PRO A 224 5.83 2.89 -41.99
N LYS A 225 6.49 1.74 -41.82
CA LYS A 225 7.30 1.41 -40.64
C LYS A 225 8.55 2.27 -40.71
N ASP A 226 8.87 3.00 -39.65
CA ASP A 226 10.23 3.48 -39.37
C ASP A 226 10.44 3.57 -37.85
N ASP A 227 11.46 2.83 -37.43
CA ASP A 227 12.41 2.99 -36.33
C ASP A 227 12.19 4.16 -35.34
N TYR A 228 12.08 3.79 -34.06
CA TYR A 228 12.20 4.72 -32.95
C TYR A 228 13.68 4.98 -32.64
N HIS A 229 14.14 6.19 -32.91
CA HIS A 229 15.28 6.81 -32.22
C HIS A 229 14.79 8.12 -31.60
N ASP A 230 14.92 8.27 -30.28
CA ASP A 230 15.07 9.58 -29.65
C ASP A 230 16.06 9.46 -28.48
N ASP A 231 17.26 9.97 -28.72
CA ASP A 231 18.39 10.07 -27.82
C ASP A 231 18.58 11.55 -27.50
N SER A 232 17.85 12.05 -26.48
CA SER A 232 18.00 13.43 -26.00
C SER A 232 17.43 13.72 -24.60
N ASP A 233 17.68 12.86 -23.60
CA ASP A 233 17.57 13.29 -22.19
C ASP A 233 18.52 12.49 -21.27
N GLN A 234 19.77 12.94 -21.15
CA GLN A 234 20.78 12.33 -20.26
C GLN A 234 20.47 12.50 -18.76
N THR A 235 19.35 13.15 -18.38
CA THR A 235 19.01 13.41 -16.97
C THR A 235 18.02 12.41 -16.38
N LYS A 236 17.42 11.53 -17.18
CA LYS A 236 16.52 10.48 -16.70
C LYS A 236 17.18 9.12 -16.87
N VAL A 237 17.57 8.50 -15.77
CA VAL A 237 17.87 7.06 -15.79
C VAL A 237 16.57 6.35 -16.14
N PRO A 238 16.53 5.53 -17.20
CA PRO A 238 15.31 4.82 -17.57
C PRO A 238 14.89 3.89 -16.42
N VAL A 239 13.58 3.83 -16.20
CA VAL A 239 12.96 2.79 -15.36
C VAL A 239 13.48 1.45 -15.88
N THR A 240 14.13 0.69 -15.01
CA THR A 240 14.77 -0.56 -15.44
C THR A 240 13.70 -1.46 -16.08
N PRO A 241 13.94 -2.04 -17.26
CA PRO A 241 12.92 -2.82 -17.98
C PRO A 241 12.46 -4.10 -17.25
N CYS A 242 13.12 -4.45 -16.15
CA CYS A 242 12.99 -5.75 -15.51
C CYS A 242 11.80 -5.90 -14.56
N THR A 243 11.03 -4.85 -14.29
CA THR A 243 9.77 -5.01 -13.53
C THR A 243 8.65 -5.63 -14.36
N ARG A 244 8.76 -5.64 -15.70
CA ARG A 244 7.72 -6.21 -16.59
C ARG A 244 8.09 -7.55 -17.23
N ILE A 245 9.36 -7.77 -17.58
CA ILE A 245 9.81 -9.02 -18.21
C ILE A 245 11.19 -9.40 -17.64
N CYS A 246 11.21 -10.05 -16.48
CA CYS A 246 12.42 -10.71 -15.99
C CYS A 246 12.66 -12.00 -16.78
N ARG A 247 13.93 -12.28 -17.07
CA ARG A 247 14.38 -13.52 -17.71
C ARG A 247 15.23 -14.28 -16.71
N TYR A 248 14.87 -15.51 -16.40
CA TYR A 248 15.59 -16.37 -15.46
C TYR A 248 16.10 -17.61 -16.17
N ASN A 249 17.28 -18.09 -15.77
CA ASN A 249 17.89 -19.32 -16.25
C ASN A 249 18.43 -20.09 -15.05
N ALA A 250 18.03 -21.35 -14.89
CA ALA A 250 18.45 -22.21 -13.77
C ALA A 250 19.99 -22.38 -13.71
N ASP A 251 20.66 -22.35 -14.86
CA ASP A 251 22.12 -22.46 -14.95
C ASP A 251 22.85 -21.17 -14.55
N PHE A 252 22.11 -20.08 -14.32
CA PHE A 252 22.64 -18.77 -13.94
C PHE A 252 22.25 -18.43 -12.50
N PHE A 253 23.23 -18.45 -11.58
CA PHE A 253 23.02 -18.22 -10.14
C PHE A 253 21.82 -19.00 -9.57
N GLY A 254 21.68 -20.27 -9.97
CA GLY A 254 20.60 -21.15 -9.49
C GLY A 254 19.19 -20.71 -9.89
N GLY A 255 19.04 -19.84 -10.90
CA GLY A 255 17.75 -19.29 -11.33
C GLY A 255 17.22 -18.16 -10.46
N GLN A 256 17.99 -17.69 -9.47
CA GLN A 256 17.55 -16.63 -8.55
C GLN A 256 17.81 -15.21 -9.08
N VAL A 257 18.69 -15.08 -10.08
CA VAL A 257 19.11 -13.80 -10.65
C VAL A 257 18.60 -13.66 -12.07
N CYS A 258 18.05 -12.48 -12.37
CA CYS A 258 17.62 -12.13 -13.71
C CYS A 258 18.83 -11.97 -14.65
N ILE A 259 18.88 -12.74 -15.75
CA ILE A 259 19.98 -12.67 -16.74
C ILE A 259 20.03 -11.32 -17.49
N GLY A 260 18.97 -10.52 -17.39
CA GLY A 260 18.86 -9.22 -18.06
C GLY A 260 19.45 -8.07 -17.26
N CYS A 261 19.23 -8.04 -15.94
CA CYS A 261 19.69 -6.93 -15.07
C CYS A 261 20.62 -7.34 -13.94
N PHE A 262 20.95 -8.63 -13.82
CA PHE A 262 21.82 -9.16 -12.77
C PHE A 262 21.31 -8.88 -11.35
N ARG A 263 19.99 -8.73 -11.18
CA ARG A 263 19.33 -8.55 -9.88
C ARG A 263 18.43 -9.71 -9.52
N GLU A 264 18.25 -9.94 -8.24
CA GLU A 264 17.36 -10.93 -7.67
C GLU A 264 15.89 -10.48 -7.76
N GLY A 265 14.96 -11.44 -7.66
CA GLY A 265 13.52 -11.17 -7.69
C GLY A 265 13.10 -10.13 -6.65
N PHE A 266 13.67 -10.20 -5.44
CA PHE A 266 13.41 -9.23 -4.38
C PHE A 266 13.89 -7.82 -4.76
N GLU A 267 15.11 -7.68 -5.26
CA GLU A 267 15.67 -6.38 -5.68
C GLU A 267 14.88 -5.78 -6.84
N VAL A 268 14.41 -6.61 -7.76
CA VAL A 268 13.56 -6.17 -8.87
C VAL A 268 12.18 -5.72 -8.38
N GLY A 269 11.54 -6.51 -7.51
CA GLY A 269 10.19 -6.24 -7.00
C GLY A 269 10.12 -5.04 -6.05
N THR A 270 11.19 -4.78 -5.29
CA THR A 270 11.26 -3.67 -4.33
C THR A 270 12.02 -2.46 -4.86
N TRP A 271 12.49 -2.50 -6.12
CA TRP A 271 13.33 -1.45 -6.72
C TRP A 271 12.72 -0.06 -6.59
N ALA A 272 11.42 0.09 -6.86
CA ALA A 272 10.75 1.39 -6.79
C ALA A 272 10.82 2.01 -5.39
N SER A 273 10.68 1.18 -4.34
CA SER A 273 10.64 1.57 -2.94
C SER A 273 11.99 1.69 -2.25
N MET A 274 13.06 1.19 -2.86
CA MET A 274 14.41 1.31 -2.29
C MET A 274 14.86 2.77 -2.21
N SER A 275 15.50 3.13 -1.10
CA SER A 275 16.24 4.39 -0.96
C SER A 275 17.37 4.48 -1.99
N PRO A 276 17.88 5.69 -2.29
CA PRO A 276 19.01 5.82 -3.19
C PRO A 276 20.24 5.02 -2.76
N PHE A 277 20.48 4.87 -1.45
CA PHE A 277 21.56 4.05 -0.93
C PHE A 277 21.34 2.55 -1.20
N GLU A 278 20.13 2.03 -0.96
CA GLU A 278 19.79 0.64 -1.25
C GLU A 278 19.86 0.33 -2.75
N LYS A 279 19.39 1.25 -3.61
CA LYS A 279 19.53 1.14 -5.06
C LYS A 279 20.99 1.11 -5.49
N TYR A 280 21.83 1.93 -4.87
CA TYR A 280 23.27 1.92 -5.10
C TYR A 280 23.89 0.57 -4.72
N MET A 281 23.58 0.05 -3.52
CA MET A 281 24.09 -1.24 -3.06
C MET A 281 23.65 -2.40 -3.97
N GLY A 282 22.38 -2.49 -4.35
CA GLY A 282 21.90 -3.54 -5.26
C GLY A 282 22.52 -3.46 -6.66
N LEU A 283 22.93 -2.26 -7.12
CA LEU A 283 23.68 -2.12 -8.36
C LEU A 283 25.14 -2.55 -8.24
N LEU A 284 25.77 -2.42 -7.07
CA LEU A 284 27.10 -2.98 -6.84
C LEU A 284 27.06 -4.51 -6.90
N ASP A 285 26.06 -5.13 -6.27
CA ASP A 285 25.89 -6.59 -6.33
C ASP A 285 25.59 -7.05 -7.78
N ALA A 286 24.80 -6.27 -8.53
CA ALA A 286 24.56 -6.53 -9.95
C ALA A 286 25.84 -6.41 -10.81
N ILE A 287 26.71 -5.44 -10.50
CA ILE A 287 28.02 -5.27 -11.16
C ILE A 287 28.92 -6.47 -10.87
N ASP A 288 28.98 -6.93 -9.62
CA ASP A 288 29.80 -8.08 -9.24
C ASP A 288 29.32 -9.35 -9.98
N ARG A 289 28.02 -9.61 -10.01
CA ARG A 289 27.44 -10.73 -10.77
C ARG A 289 27.69 -10.60 -12.27
N CYS A 290 27.62 -9.38 -12.83
CA CYS A 290 27.93 -9.12 -14.24
C CYS A 290 29.40 -9.45 -14.56
N ASN A 291 30.33 -9.10 -13.67
CA ASN A 291 31.76 -9.40 -13.82
C ASN A 291 32.09 -10.89 -13.68
N GLU A 292 31.37 -11.63 -12.83
CA GLU A 292 31.51 -13.08 -12.68
C GLU A 292 30.91 -13.86 -13.85
N SER A 293 30.03 -13.22 -14.62
CA SER A 293 29.33 -13.85 -15.75
C SER A 293 30.27 -14.06 -16.93
N SER A 294 30.58 -15.32 -17.23
CA SER A 294 31.41 -15.71 -18.38
C SER A 294 30.63 -15.91 -19.69
N ILE A 295 29.30 -15.70 -19.66
CA ILE A 295 28.40 -15.98 -20.77
C ILE A 295 27.94 -14.65 -21.42
N PRO A 296 28.09 -14.48 -22.74
CA PRO A 296 27.44 -13.39 -23.45
C PRO A 296 25.91 -13.58 -23.39
N LEU A 297 25.23 -12.76 -22.60
CA LEU A 297 23.78 -12.82 -22.43
C LEU A 297 23.12 -11.79 -23.35
N ASP A 298 22.48 -12.28 -24.42
CA ASP A 298 21.85 -11.43 -25.43
C ASP A 298 20.72 -10.56 -24.82
N GLY A 299 20.80 -9.25 -25.05
CA GLY A 299 19.89 -8.26 -24.47
C GLY A 299 20.04 -8.02 -22.96
N ALA A 300 21.16 -8.42 -22.35
CA ALA A 300 21.48 -8.00 -20.98
C ALA A 300 21.95 -6.54 -20.94
N ILE A 301 21.71 -5.87 -19.81
CA ILE A 301 22.27 -4.55 -19.52
C ILE A 301 23.80 -4.59 -19.60
N SER A 302 24.43 -3.56 -20.17
CA SER A 302 25.89 -3.49 -20.22
C SER A 302 26.47 -3.16 -18.85
N LEU A 303 27.70 -3.60 -18.61
CA LEU A 303 28.45 -3.23 -17.40
C LEU A 303 28.60 -1.71 -17.25
N GLU A 304 28.83 -1.01 -18.37
CA GLU A 304 28.93 0.45 -18.41
C GLU A 304 27.62 1.12 -17.96
N GLU A 305 26.46 0.59 -18.39
CA GLU A 305 25.17 1.12 -17.99
C GLU A 305 24.86 0.82 -16.51
N LEU A 306 25.22 -0.36 -16.01
CA LEU A 306 25.12 -0.67 -14.57
C LEU A 306 25.96 0.31 -13.73
N GLN A 307 27.19 0.59 -14.15
CA GLN A 307 28.08 1.55 -13.49
C GLN A 307 27.50 2.97 -13.51
N ARG A 308 26.96 3.40 -14.66
CA ARG A 308 26.31 4.71 -14.79
C ARG A 308 25.13 4.86 -13.83
N GLN A 309 24.30 3.82 -13.71
CA GLN A 309 23.19 3.81 -12.76
C GLN A 309 23.69 3.82 -11.30
N ALA A 310 24.72 3.04 -10.99
CA ALA A 310 25.29 2.98 -9.65
C ALA A 310 25.81 4.36 -9.21
N ASP A 311 26.55 5.04 -10.09
CA ASP A 311 27.07 6.38 -9.83
C ASP A 311 25.96 7.42 -9.63
N TYR A 312 24.88 7.33 -10.41
CA TYR A 312 23.71 8.19 -10.23
C TYR A 312 23.08 8.02 -8.84
N TRP A 313 22.76 6.78 -8.45
CA TRP A 313 22.11 6.51 -7.16
C TRP A 313 23.04 6.79 -5.98
N LYS A 314 24.35 6.55 -6.14
CA LYS A 314 25.37 6.97 -5.17
C LYS A 314 25.33 8.47 -4.93
N ASN A 315 25.37 9.27 -6.00
CA ASN A 315 25.38 10.73 -5.88
C ASN A 315 24.09 11.25 -5.22
N LEU A 316 22.94 10.65 -5.56
CA LEU A 316 21.67 10.98 -4.93
C LEU A 316 21.65 10.58 -3.44
N SER A 317 22.18 9.41 -3.09
CA SER A 317 22.29 8.97 -1.68
C SER A 317 23.15 9.90 -0.83
N LEU A 318 24.18 10.52 -1.41
CA LEU A 318 25.03 11.50 -0.74
C LEU A 318 24.38 12.87 -0.62
N ALA A 319 23.36 13.17 -1.43
CA ALA A 319 22.63 14.44 -1.39
C ALA A 319 21.47 14.41 -0.38
N GLU A 320 20.96 13.22 -0.03
CA GLU A 320 19.85 13.03 0.92
C GLU A 320 20.30 12.85 2.38
N GLY A 321 21.59 12.59 2.63
CA GLY A 321 22.19 12.40 3.96
C GLY A 321 22.85 13.64 4.53
#